data_AF-A0A1M4EE22-F1
#
_entry.id   AF-A0A1M4EE22-F1
#
_cell.length_a   1.000
_cell.length_b   1.000
_cell.length_c   1.000
_cell.angle_alpha   90.00
_cell.angle_beta   90.00
_cell.angle_gamma   90.00
#
_symmetry.space_group_name_H-M   'P 1'
#
loop_
_entity.id
_entity.type
_entity.pdbx_description
1 polymer ?
#
loop_
_entity_poly.entity_id
_entity_poly.type
_entity_poly.pdbx_seq_one_letter_code
_entity_poly.pdbx_strand_id
1 'polypeptide(L)' 'MQGATVTFEVEHLLFIRPDVAAVKVRQVHRNPDGTEEVGTPLFVMAKEDGQWRLTACQNAGVLSSD' A
#
# COMPACT_ATOMS: atom_id res chain seq x y z
N MET A 1 -16.20 -3.19 -4.42
CA MET A 1 -16.69 -2.59 -5.67
C MET A 1 -16.44 -3.58 -6.79
N GLN A 2 -17.51 -4.15 -7.37
CA GLN A 2 -17.37 -5.10 -8.46
C GLN A 2 -16.77 -4.37 -9.69
N GLY A 3 -15.73 -4.94 -10.29
CA GLY A 3 -15.05 -4.38 -11.45
C GLY A 3 -14.00 -3.29 -11.16
N ALA A 4 -13.84 -2.83 -9.92
CA ALA A 4 -12.73 -1.96 -9.56
C ALA A 4 -11.42 -2.76 -9.47
N THR A 5 -10.30 -2.15 -9.86
CA THR A 5 -8.97 -2.74 -9.73
C THR A 5 -8.08 -1.84 -8.87
N VAL A 6 -7.06 -2.44 -8.24
CA VAL A 6 -6.06 -1.71 -7.47
C VAL A 6 -4.67 -2.15 -7.89
N THR A 7 -3.78 -1.18 -8.11
CA THR A 7 -2.35 -1.43 -8.33
C THR A 7 -1.56 -0.83 -7.18
N PHE A 8 -0.52 -1.55 -6.75
CA PHE A 8 0.44 -1.10 -5.75
C PHE A 8 1.83 -1.08 -6.37
N GLU A 9 2.51 0.06 -6.26
CA GLU A 9 3.91 0.22 -6.66
C GLU A 9 4.73 0.53 -5.42
N VAL A 10 5.81 -0.22 -5.19
CA VAL A 10 6.70 0.01 -4.04
C VAL A 10 7.55 1.25 -4.32
N GLU A 11 7.39 2.28 -3.49
CA GLU A 11 8.18 3.51 -3.59
C GLU A 11 9.37 3.48 -2.61
N HIS A 12 9.14 2.99 -1.39
CA HIS A 12 10.20 2.85 -0.39
C HIS A 12 10.10 1.53 0.36
N LEU A 13 11.26 0.98 0.67
CA LEU A 13 11.43 -0.21 1.50
C LEU A 13 12.50 0.04 2.54
N LEU A 14 12.17 -0.19 3.81
CA LEU A 14 13.10 -0.10 4.93
C LEU A 14 12.98 -1.34 5.80
N PHE A 15 14.07 -2.10 5.93
CA PHE A 15 14.18 -3.12 6.96
C PHE A 15 14.53 -2.46 8.30
N ILE A 16 13.60 -2.50 9.25
CA ILE A 16 13.80 -2.00 10.62
C ILE A 16 14.58 -3.04 11.43
N ARG A 17 14.32 -4.32 11.16
CA ARG A 17 14.99 -5.51 11.71
C ARG A 17 15.02 -6.59 10.62
N PRO A 18 15.79 -7.69 10.78
CA PRO A 18 15.81 -8.78 9.80
C PRO A 18 14.42 -9.39 9.49
N ASP A 19 13.47 -9.24 10.40
CA ASP A 19 12.12 -9.79 10.38
C ASP A 19 11.02 -8.72 10.41
N VAL A 20 11.36 -7.42 10.32
CA VAL A 20 10.39 -6.31 10.29
C VAL A 20 10.75 -5.31 9.20
N ALA A 21 9.80 -5.03 8.30
CA ALA A 21 9.97 -4.07 7.21
C ALA A 21 8.83 -3.05 7.15
N ALA A 22 9.18 -1.80 6.88
CA ALA A 22 8.24 -0.76 6.47
C ALA A 22 8.27 -0.63 4.95
N VAL A 23 7.11 -0.81 4.31
CA VAL A 23 6.93 -0.74 2.86
C VAL A 23 5.97 0.39 2.56
N LYS A 24 6.49 1.46 1.95
CA LYS A 24 5.69 2.55 1.42
C LYS A 24 5.35 2.23 -0.02
N VAL A 25 4.07 2.31 -0.35
CA VAL A 25 3.60 2.08 -1.71
C VAL A 25 2.77 3.25 -2.22
N ARG A 26 2.79 3.42 -3.53
CA ARG A 26 1.77 4.16 -4.27
C ARG A 26 0.63 3.21 -4.60
N GLN A 27 -0.57 3.56 -4.16
CA GLN A 27 -1.79 2.83 -4.47
C GLN A 27 -2.58 3.63 -5.51
N VAL A 28 -3.07 2.97 -6.56
CA VAL A 28 -4.02 3.55 -7.51
C VAL A 28 -5.23 2.63 -7.60
N HIS A 29 -6.37 3.09 -7.12
CA HIS A 29 -7.67 2.47 -7.40
C HIS A 29 -8.19 2.98 -8.73
N ARG A 30 -8.65 2.06 -9.58
CA ARG A 30 -9.34 2.36 -10.84
C ARG A 30 -10.76 1.86 -10.73
N ASN A 31 -11.70 2.80 -10.80
CA ASN A 31 -13.12 2.52 -10.69
C ASN A 31 -13.73 2.23 -12.07
N PRO A 32 -14.85 1.48 -12.15
CA PRO A 32 -15.49 1.18 -13.44
C PRO A 32 -15.97 2.40 -14.22
N ASP A 33 -16.19 3.53 -13.54
CA ASP A 33 -16.57 4.81 -14.16
C ASP A 33 -15.37 5.60 -14.74
N GLY A 34 -14.17 5.03 -14.68
CA GLY A 34 -12.94 5.63 -15.18
C GLY A 34 -12.26 6.59 -14.20
N THR A 35 -12.81 6.80 -13.00
CA THR A 35 -12.16 7.61 -11.96
C THR A 35 -10.98 6.86 -11.35
N GLU A 36 -9.92 7.62 -11.01
CA GLU A 36 -8.76 7.11 -10.29
C GLU A 36 -8.63 7.79 -8.92
N GLU A 37 -8.40 6.98 -7.89
CA GLU A 37 -8.12 7.46 -6.54
C GLU A 37 -6.72 7.00 -6.11
N VAL A 38 -5.90 7.96 -5.71
CA VAL A 38 -4.51 7.71 -5.32
C VAL A 38 -4.39 7.68 -3.80
N GLY A 39 -3.75 6.63 -3.29
CA GLY A 39 -3.42 6.48 -1.88
C GLY A 39 -1.92 6.28 -1.68
N THR A 40 -1.44 6.50 -0.46
CA THR A 40 -0.04 6.29 -0.07
C THR A 40 0.08 5.41 1.18
N PRO A 41 -0.36 4.14 1.14
CA PRO A 41 -0.33 3.33 2.34
C PRO A 41 1.09 3.02 2.81
N LEU A 42 1.25 2.98 4.13
CA LEU A 42 2.41 2.41 4.80
C LEU A 42 2.04 1.04 5.33
N PHE A 43 2.72 0.01 4.83
CA PHE A 43 2.60 -1.36 5.32
C PHE A 43 3.76 -1.65 6.27
N VAL A 44 3.43 -2.00 7.51
CA VAL A 44 4.40 -2.59 8.44
C VAL A 44 4.23 -4.10 8.35
N MET A 45 5.27 -4.75 7.85
CA MET A 45 5.33 -6.19 7.63
C MET A 45 6.20 -6.84 8.71
N ALA A 46 5.72 -7.89 9.35
CA ALA A 46 6.53 -8.76 10.20
C ALA A 46 6.62 -10.17 9.59
N LYS A 47 7.76 -10.83 9.73
CA LYS A 47 7.94 -12.21 9.28
C LYS A 47 7.55 -13.17 10.41
N GLU A 48 6.46 -13.90 10.20
CA GLU A 48 5.90 -14.89 11.13
C GLU A 48 5.92 -16.26 10.47
N ASP A 49 6.50 -17.27 11.13
CA ASP A 49 6.62 -18.64 10.61
C ASP A 49 7.21 -18.71 9.18
N GLY A 50 8.20 -17.85 8.92
CA GLY A 50 8.86 -17.78 7.62
C GLY A 50 8.13 -16.97 6.56
N GLN A 51 6.93 -16.45 6.83
CA GLN A 51 6.10 -15.68 5.89
C GLN A 51 5.95 -14.24 6.33
N TRP A 52 6.05 -13.30 5.39
CA TRP A 52 5.76 -11.89 5.66
C TRP A 52 4.25 -11.66 5.78
N ARG A 53 3.83 -11.06 6.89
CA ARG A 53 2.43 -10.72 7.21
C ARG A 53 2.30 -9.21 7.37
N LEU A 54 1.16 -8.68 6.94
CA LEU A 54 0.81 -7.28 7.19
C LEU A 54 0.38 -7.14 8.65
N THR A 55 1.25 -6.56 9.47
CA THR A 55 1.04 -6.42 10.91
C THR A 55 0.30 -5.13 11.24
N ALA A 56 0.62 -4.04 10.53
CA ALA A 56 -0.12 -2.79 10.61
C ALA A 56 -0.18 -2.13 9.24
N CYS A 57 -1.26 -1.40 9.00
CA CYS A 57 -1.48 -0.66 7.77
C CYS A 57 -2.19 0.64 8.08
N GLN A 58 -1.68 1.73 7.52
CA GLN A 58 -2.40 2.99 7.45
C GLN A 58 -2.34 3.50 6.03
N ASN A 59 -3.51 3.76 5.44
CA ASN A 59 -3.62 4.44 4.15
C ASN A 59 -4.00 5.90 4.35
N ALA A 60 -3.49 6.77 3.48
CA ALA A 60 -3.88 8.15 3.35
C ALA A 60 -4.14 8.45 1.87
N GLY A 61 -5.30 9.05 1.58
CA GLY A 61 -5.60 9.56 0.24
C GLY A 61 -4.68 10.74 -0.10
N VAL A 62 -4.31 10.85 -1.37
CA VAL A 62 -3.58 12.00 -1.89
C VAL A 62 -4.60 12.99 -2.45
N LEU A 63 -4.56 14.23 -1.96
CA LEU A 63 -5.38 15.30 -2.52
C LEU A 63 -4.78 15.72 -3.87
N SER A 64 -5.63 15.90 -4.89
CA SER A 64 -5.22 16.59 -6.10
C SER A 64 -4.85 18.03 -5.75
N SER A 65 -3.76 18.51 -6.32
CA SER A 65 -3.48 19.94 -6.34
C SER A 65 -4.25 20.51 -7.51
N ASP A 66 -5.31 21.29 -7.24
CA ASP A 66 -5.96 22.13 -8.26
C ASP A 66 -5.04 23.28 -8.68
#